data_AF-A0A941HLQ0-F1
#
_entry.id   AF-A0A941HLQ0-F1
#
_cell.length_a   1.000
_cell.length_b   1.000
_cell.length_c   1.000
_cell.angle_alpha   90.00
_cell.angle_beta   90.00
_cell.angle_gamma   90.00
#
_symmetry.space_group_name_H-M   'P 1'
#
loop_
_entity.id
_entity.type
_entity.pdbx_description
1 polymer ?
#
loop_
_entity_poly.entity_id
_entity_poly.type
_entity_poly.pdbx_seq_one_letter_code
_entity_poly.pdbx_strand_id
1 'polypeptide(L)'
;MTKRDFFRIILKLFGLYSVILTVFNYIPSNIGYVTYQFEPIAILWIFGATILAVGLYVLLIRKTDKIIDWLKIDKGFDDDRMEIGNFNAIGIVKFALILISGFLIIDYLPNFLHYTYLAFKSEVSPNGLNMLESYGNEGRVDYFQWTISTLNLILGIILLVNYKRIANWIEKRNNVG
;
A
#
# COMPACT_ATOMS: atom_id res chain seq x y z
N MET A 1 -5.54 -24.63 -9.82
CA MET A 1 -4.39 -23.72 -9.66
C MET A 1 -3.69 -24.05 -8.35
N THR A 2 -2.36 -24.06 -8.32
CA THR A 2 -1.64 -24.13 -7.04
C THR A 2 -1.80 -22.80 -6.31
N LYS A 3 -1.65 -22.78 -4.98
CA LYS A 3 -1.68 -21.52 -4.20
C LYS A 3 -0.59 -20.55 -4.67
N ARG A 4 0.55 -21.10 -5.08
CA ARG A 4 1.64 -20.34 -5.72
C ARG A 4 1.19 -19.69 -7.04
N ASP A 5 0.42 -20.39 -7.87
CA ASP A 5 -0.16 -19.79 -9.09
C ASP A 5 -1.13 -18.66 -8.74
N PHE A 6 -1.91 -18.79 -7.66
CA PHE A 6 -2.81 -17.74 -7.20
C PHE A 6 -2.05 -16.48 -6.77
N PHE A 7 -1.01 -16.61 -5.94
CA PHE A 7 -0.15 -15.49 -5.58
C PHE A 7 0.57 -14.88 -6.79
N ARG A 8 0.98 -15.72 -7.75
CA ARG A 8 1.57 -15.26 -9.01
C ARG A 8 0.59 -14.41 -9.81
N ILE A 9 -0.68 -14.82 -9.92
CA ILE A 9 -1.72 -14.04 -10.59
C ILE A 9 -1.98 -12.72 -9.84
N ILE A 10 -2.12 -12.76 -8.52
CA ILE A 10 -2.34 -11.55 -7.71
C ILE A 10 -1.22 -10.53 -7.92
N LEU A 11 0.05 -10.95 -7.80
CA LEU A 11 1.20 -10.05 -7.96
C LEU A 11 1.25 -9.44 -9.36
N LYS A 12 0.90 -10.20 -10.40
CA LYS A 12 0.83 -9.69 -11.77
C LYS A 12 -0.32 -8.71 -11.97
N LEU A 13 -1.49 -8.99 -11.40
CA LEU A 13 -2.64 -8.06 -11.42
C LEU A 13 -2.32 -6.77 -10.68
N PHE A 14 -1.67 -6.87 -9.51
CA PHE A 14 -1.22 -5.70 -8.75
C PHE A 14 -0.21 -4.86 -9.54
N GLY A 15 0.74 -5.51 -10.21
CA GLY A 15 1.67 -4.83 -11.12
C GLY A 15 0.93 -4.09 -12.23
N LEU A 16 -0.01 -4.76 -12.91
CA LEU A 16 -0.81 -4.15 -13.99
C LEU A 16 -1.62 -2.95 -13.47
N TYR A 17 -2.28 -3.11 -12.33
CA TYR A 17 -3.03 -2.02 -11.69
C TYR A 17 -2.13 -0.82 -11.36
N SER A 18 -0.93 -1.06 -10.84
CA SER A 18 0.06 -0.01 -10.56
C SER A 18 0.46 0.77 -11.82
N VAL A 19 0.60 0.10 -12.97
CA VAL A 19 0.87 0.78 -14.25
C VAL A 19 -0.31 1.65 -14.68
N ILE A 20 -1.53 1.14 -14.58
CA ILE A 20 -2.74 1.91 -14.89
C ILE A 20 -2.79 3.16 -14.01
N LEU A 21 -2.56 3.04 -12.71
CA LEU A 21 -2.49 4.20 -11.81
C LEU A 21 -1.38 5.19 -12.20
N THR A 22 -0.21 4.68 -12.61
CA THR A 22 0.90 5.54 -13.03
C THR A 22 0.54 6.34 -14.28
N VAL A 23 -0.03 5.67 -15.29
CA VAL A 23 -0.38 6.28 -16.58
C VAL A 23 -1.55 7.24 -16.46
N PHE A 24 -2.60 6.87 -15.73
CA PHE A 24 -3.85 7.63 -15.72
C PHE A 24 -4.00 8.60 -14.54
N ASN A 25 -3.27 8.39 -13.43
CA ASN A 25 -3.34 9.29 -12.27
C ASN A 25 -2.03 10.03 -12.05
N TYR A 26 -0.91 9.31 -11.90
CA TYR A 26 0.37 9.94 -11.52
C TYR A 26 0.88 10.90 -12.60
N ILE A 27 1.05 10.44 -13.85
CA ILE A 27 1.59 11.26 -14.94
C ILE A 27 0.72 12.52 -15.19
N PRO A 28 -0.61 12.42 -15.37
CA PRO A 28 -1.45 13.59 -15.63
C PRO A 28 -1.44 14.60 -14.49
N SER A 29 -1.49 14.12 -13.23
CA SER A 29 -1.48 15.00 -12.05
C SER A 29 -0.18 15.81 -11.96
N ASN A 30 0.95 15.21 -12.34
CA ASN A 30 2.25 15.85 -12.32
C ASN A 30 2.53 16.73 -13.57
N ILE A 31 1.95 16.40 -14.73
CA ILE A 31 2.02 17.28 -15.92
C ILE A 31 1.31 18.61 -15.63
N GLY A 32 0.16 18.58 -14.96
CA GLY A 32 -0.56 19.79 -14.55
C GLY A 32 0.31 20.74 -13.71
N TYR A 33 1.17 20.19 -12.84
CA TYR A 33 2.13 20.95 -12.05
C TYR A 33 3.16 21.67 -12.93
N VAL A 34 3.81 20.94 -13.84
CA VAL A 34 4.88 21.48 -14.71
C VAL A 34 4.34 22.57 -15.63
N THR A 35 3.08 22.48 -16.06
CA THR A 35 2.45 23.51 -16.89
C THR A 35 2.13 24.80 -16.13
N TYR A 36 1.94 24.74 -14.80
CA TYR A 36 1.62 25.91 -13.98
C TYR A 36 2.87 26.68 -13.55
N GLN A 37 3.95 25.97 -13.20
CA GLN A 37 5.23 26.55 -12.83
C GLN A 37 6.37 25.64 -13.26
N PHE A 38 7.19 26.11 -14.21
CA PHE A 38 8.27 25.30 -14.79
C PHE A 38 9.50 25.28 -13.89
N GLU A 39 9.76 24.15 -13.24
CA GLU A 39 10.99 23.87 -12.51
C GLU A 39 11.71 22.64 -13.09
N PRO A 40 12.94 22.78 -13.64
CA PRO A 40 13.67 21.66 -14.24
C PRO A 40 13.89 20.47 -13.31
N ILE A 41 14.05 20.74 -12.00
CA ILE A 41 14.24 19.69 -11.00
C ILE A 41 12.98 18.83 -10.84
N ALA A 42 11.78 19.43 -10.96
CA ALA A 42 10.50 18.74 -10.90
C ALA A 42 10.37 17.67 -11.98
N ILE A 43 10.81 18.00 -13.20
CA ILE A 43 10.77 17.09 -14.34
C ILE A 43 11.63 15.86 -14.08
N LEU A 44 12.80 16.05 -13.48
CA LEU A 44 13.71 14.95 -13.14
C LEU A 44 13.09 14.02 -12.09
N TRP A 45 12.39 14.57 -11.09
CA TRP A 45 11.64 13.79 -10.11
C TRP A 45 10.50 12.98 -10.73
N ILE A 46 9.68 13.61 -11.58
CA ILE A 46 8.54 12.97 -12.25
C ILE A 46 9.02 11.83 -13.15
N PHE A 47 10.06 12.07 -13.93
CA PHE A 47 10.67 11.03 -14.77
C PHE A 47 11.28 9.91 -13.94
N GLY A 48 12.03 10.24 -12.88
CA GLY A 48 12.63 9.26 -11.99
C GLY A 48 11.59 8.35 -11.33
N ALA A 49 10.53 8.93 -10.78
CA ALA A 49 9.42 8.19 -10.19
C ALA A 49 8.68 7.33 -11.22
N THR A 50 8.47 7.83 -12.43
CA THR A 50 7.84 7.07 -13.52
C THR A 50 8.70 5.86 -13.92
N ILE A 51 10.02 6.05 -14.07
CA ILE A 51 10.96 4.97 -14.38
C ILE A 51 10.98 3.93 -13.25
N LEU A 52 10.98 4.38 -11.99
CA LEU A 52 10.91 3.50 -10.83
C LEU A 52 9.62 2.66 -10.85
N ALA A 53 8.47 3.29 -11.09
CA ALA A 53 7.17 2.62 -11.13
C ALA A 53 7.11 1.57 -12.26
N VAL A 54 7.56 1.92 -13.46
CA VAL A 54 7.67 0.98 -14.60
C VAL A 54 8.67 -0.14 -14.29
N GLY A 55 9.80 0.18 -13.66
CA GLY A 55 10.79 -0.81 -13.23
C GLY A 55 10.23 -1.81 -12.23
N LEU A 56 9.48 -1.34 -11.24
CA LEU A 56 8.77 -2.18 -10.27
C LEU A 56 7.74 -3.09 -10.95
N TYR A 57 6.98 -2.57 -11.92
CA TYR A 57 6.07 -3.38 -12.72
C TYR A 57 6.79 -4.50 -13.48
N VAL A 58 7.88 -4.17 -14.17
CA VAL A 58 8.67 -5.15 -14.92
C VAL A 58 9.22 -6.23 -13.97
N LEU A 59 9.65 -5.84 -12.77
CA LEU A 59 10.12 -6.76 -11.73
C LEU A 59 8.98 -7.68 -11.25
N LEU A 60 7.81 -7.12 -10.94
CA LEU A 60 6.63 -7.86 -10.48
C LEU A 60 6.13 -8.88 -11.51
N ILE A 61 6.23 -8.59 -12.80
CA ILE A 61 5.82 -9.52 -13.87
C ILE A 61 6.90 -10.56 -14.20
N ARG A 62 8.17 -10.14 -14.34
CA ARG A 62 9.24 -11.02 -14.84
C ARG A 62 9.89 -11.86 -13.75
N LYS A 63 9.86 -11.39 -12.50
CA LYS A 63 10.52 -12.05 -11.36
C LYS A 63 9.53 -12.42 -10.25
N THR A 64 8.26 -12.60 -10.57
CA THR A 64 7.20 -12.93 -9.60
C THR A 64 7.58 -14.10 -8.70
N ASP A 65 8.13 -15.19 -9.26
CA ASP A 65 8.52 -16.37 -8.48
C ASP A 65 9.63 -16.05 -7.47
N LYS A 66 10.61 -15.22 -7.86
CA LYS A 66 11.67 -14.78 -6.93
C LYS A 66 11.13 -13.93 -5.80
N ILE A 67 10.11 -13.11 -6.06
CA ILE A 67 9.45 -12.30 -5.03
C ILE A 67 8.72 -13.21 -4.05
N ILE A 68 7.98 -14.20 -4.56
CA ILE A 68 7.28 -15.19 -3.72
C ILE A 68 8.27 -15.94 -2.84
N ASP A 69 9.37 -16.43 -3.41
CA ASP A 69 10.40 -17.16 -2.67
C ASP A 69 11.13 -16.28 -1.64
N TRP A 70 11.39 -15.01 -1.98
CA TRP A 70 12.09 -14.07 -1.10
C TRP A 70 11.23 -13.64 0.09
N LEU A 71 9.97 -13.27 -0.17
CA LEU A 71 9.01 -12.87 0.84
C LEU A 71 8.36 -14.08 1.54
N LYS A 72 8.61 -15.31 1.05
CA LYS A 72 8.04 -16.57 1.55
C LYS A 72 6.52 -16.49 1.69
N ILE A 73 5.86 -15.90 0.69
CA ILE A 73 4.41 -15.62 0.71
C ILE A 73 3.60 -16.93 0.69
N ASP A 74 4.14 -17.97 0.06
CA ASP A 74 3.55 -19.31 0.02
C ASP A 74 3.75 -20.11 1.32
N LYS A 75 4.65 -19.68 2.21
CA LYS A 75 5.00 -20.40 3.42
C LYS A 75 3.88 -20.35 4.47
N GLY A 76 3.50 -21.51 4.99
CA GLY A 76 2.35 -21.64 5.90
C GLY A 76 1.01 -21.87 5.18
N PHE A 77 1.05 -21.95 3.85
CA PHE A 77 -0.04 -22.44 3.01
C PHE A 77 0.32 -23.79 2.35
N ASP A 78 1.34 -24.49 2.87
CA ASP A 78 1.97 -25.67 2.27
C ASP A 78 1.08 -26.91 2.20
N ASP A 79 0.06 -27.02 3.05
CA ASP A 79 -0.92 -28.11 2.99
C ASP A 79 -2.25 -27.64 2.40
N ASP A 80 -2.86 -28.53 1.62
CA ASP A 80 -4.16 -28.45 0.97
C ASP A 80 -4.23 -27.66 -0.35
N ARG A 81 -4.80 -28.31 -1.36
CA ARG A 81 -5.51 -27.62 -2.44
C ARG A 81 -6.44 -26.59 -1.78
N MET A 82 -6.61 -25.39 -2.36
CA MET A 82 -7.68 -24.51 -1.90
C MET A 82 -9.02 -25.19 -2.22
N GLU A 83 -9.50 -26.05 -1.32
CA GLU A 83 -10.86 -26.55 -1.32
C GLU A 83 -11.74 -25.40 -0.84
N ILE A 84 -12.18 -24.58 -1.80
CA ILE A 84 -13.12 -23.47 -1.58
C ILE A 84 -14.43 -23.97 -0.93
N GLY A 85 -14.67 -25.29 -0.90
CA GLY A 85 -15.86 -25.93 -0.35
C GLY A 85 -15.90 -26.14 1.17
N ASN A 86 -14.81 -25.97 1.93
CA ASN A 86 -14.80 -26.24 3.39
C ASN A 86 -14.23 -25.08 4.22
N PHE A 87 -14.51 -23.84 3.81
CA PHE A 87 -14.20 -22.67 4.63
C PHE A 87 -15.11 -22.65 5.87
N ASN A 88 -14.58 -23.12 7.01
CA ASN A 88 -15.22 -22.86 8.29
C ASN A 88 -15.41 -21.33 8.47
N ALA A 89 -16.56 -20.88 8.98
CA ALA A 89 -16.94 -19.47 9.09
C ALA A 89 -15.83 -18.63 9.75
N ILE A 90 -15.14 -19.18 10.75
CA ILE A 90 -14.02 -18.50 11.40
C ILE A 90 -12.79 -18.33 10.51
N GLY A 91 -12.55 -19.24 9.58
CA GLY A 91 -11.49 -19.13 8.57
C GLY A 91 -11.74 -17.94 7.64
N ILE A 92 -12.99 -17.73 7.22
CA ILE A 92 -13.40 -16.59 6.41
C ILE A 92 -13.16 -15.28 7.16
N VAL A 93 -13.57 -15.22 8.44
CA VAL A 93 -13.36 -14.03 9.28
C VAL A 93 -11.87 -13.72 9.45
N LYS A 94 -11.03 -14.73 9.70
CA LYS A 94 -9.57 -14.56 9.79
C LYS A 94 -8.97 -14.02 8.49
N PHE A 95 -9.38 -14.57 7.36
CA PHE A 95 -8.91 -14.13 6.05
C PHE A 95 -9.35 -12.70 5.73
N ALA A 96 -10.61 -12.36 6.01
CA ALA A 96 -11.12 -11.00 5.86
C ALA A 96 -10.36 -9.99 6.73
N LEU A 97 -10.10 -10.32 8.00
CA LEU A 97 -9.32 -9.46 8.89
C LEU A 97 -7.90 -9.22 8.35
N ILE A 98 -7.22 -10.26 7.86
CA ILE A 98 -5.89 -10.12 7.24
C ILE A 98 -5.95 -9.19 6.03
N LEU A 99 -6.93 -9.36 5.14
CA LEU A 99 -7.09 -8.51 3.95
C LEU A 99 -7.35 -7.04 4.33
N ILE A 100 -8.32 -6.78 5.21
CA ILE A 100 -8.67 -5.42 5.66
C ILE A 100 -7.44 -4.74 6.28
N SER A 101 -6.72 -5.48 7.13
CA SER A 101 -5.51 -4.96 7.78
C SER A 101 -4.41 -4.65 6.77
N GLY A 102 -4.21 -5.54 5.79
CA GLY A 102 -3.24 -5.35 4.71
C GLY A 102 -3.55 -4.12 3.87
N PHE A 103 -4.82 -3.92 3.49
CA PHE A 103 -5.26 -2.72 2.76
C PHE A 103 -5.03 -1.44 3.56
N LEU A 104 -5.41 -1.42 4.84
CA LEU A 104 -5.12 -0.27 5.72
C LEU A 104 -3.64 0.11 5.75
N ILE A 105 -2.75 -0.89 5.82
CA ILE A 105 -1.32 -0.61 5.83
C ILE A 105 -0.86 -0.11 4.46
N ILE A 106 -1.22 -0.80 3.38
CA ILE A 106 -0.76 -0.46 2.03
C ILE A 106 -1.26 0.93 1.60
N ASP A 107 -2.50 1.29 1.93
CA ASP A 107 -3.11 2.54 1.50
C ASP A 107 -2.60 3.76 2.30
N TYR A 108 -2.34 3.60 3.61
CA TYR A 108 -1.96 4.71 4.48
C TYR A 108 -0.46 4.83 4.74
N LEU A 109 0.34 3.79 4.48
CA LEU A 109 1.79 3.84 4.62
C LEU A 109 2.45 4.94 3.76
N PRO A 110 2.10 5.11 2.47
CA PRO A 110 2.70 6.15 1.64
C PRO A 110 2.43 7.55 2.18
N ASN A 111 1.18 7.83 2.58
CA ASN A 111 0.79 9.12 3.14
C ASN A 111 1.51 9.40 4.46
N PHE A 112 1.59 8.41 5.35
CA PHE A 112 2.32 8.56 6.60
C PHE A 112 3.80 8.92 6.36
N LEU A 113 4.48 8.19 5.47
CA LEU A 113 5.88 8.47 5.14
C LEU A 113 6.06 9.85 4.51
N HIS A 114 5.16 10.24 3.60
CA HIS A 114 5.18 11.55 2.95
C HIS A 114 5.03 12.68 3.98
N TYR A 115 4.00 12.64 4.83
CA TYR A 115 3.80 13.70 5.83
C TYR A 115 4.86 13.68 6.94
N THR A 116 5.40 12.52 7.30
CA THR A 116 6.55 12.44 8.22
C THR A 116 7.78 13.11 7.62
N TYR A 117 8.06 12.87 6.34
CA TYR A 117 9.13 13.56 5.61
C TYR A 117 8.92 15.08 5.57
N LEU A 118 7.71 15.53 5.25
CA LEU A 118 7.38 16.96 5.20
C LEU A 118 7.50 17.62 6.58
N ALA A 119 6.98 16.98 7.63
CA ALA A 119 7.09 17.46 9.01
C ALA A 119 8.55 17.56 9.47
N PHE A 120 9.38 16.57 9.14
CA PHE A 120 10.80 16.65 9.44
C PHE A 120 11.47 17.78 8.65
N LYS A 121 11.19 17.87 7.35
CA LYS A 121 11.80 18.86 6.47
C LYS A 121 11.43 20.29 6.84
N SER A 122 10.17 20.55 7.22
CA SER A 122 9.72 21.89 7.61
C SER A 122 10.47 22.43 8.83
N GLU A 123 10.88 21.55 9.75
CA GLU A 123 11.62 21.93 10.96
C GLU A 123 13.11 22.16 10.70
N VAL A 124 13.71 21.43 9.75
CA VAL A 124 15.17 21.50 9.50
C VAL A 124 15.57 22.38 8.31
N SER A 125 14.62 22.74 7.44
CA SER A 125 14.89 23.56 6.24
C SER A 125 14.88 25.05 6.57
N PRO A 126 15.98 25.79 6.33
CA PRO A 126 16.03 27.24 6.56
C PRO A 126 14.99 28.02 5.73
N ASN A 127 14.61 27.47 4.58
CA ASN A 127 13.68 28.09 3.63
C ASN A 127 12.27 27.48 3.70
N GLY A 128 11.99 26.60 4.68
CA GLY A 128 10.73 25.88 4.78
C GLY A 128 10.52 24.85 3.65
N LEU A 129 9.26 24.54 3.37
CA LEU A 129 8.84 23.64 2.29
C LEU A 129 8.69 24.42 0.98
N ASN A 130 9.13 23.84 -0.14
CA ASN A 130 8.86 24.40 -1.46
C ASN A 130 7.43 24.04 -1.94
N MET A 131 6.98 24.68 -3.01
CA MET A 131 5.63 24.51 -3.54
C MET A 131 5.35 23.08 -4.06
N LEU A 132 6.39 22.34 -4.44
CA LEU A 132 6.29 20.95 -4.90
C LEU A 132 6.06 19.99 -3.72
N GLU A 133 6.65 20.32 -2.57
CA GLU A 133 6.51 19.59 -1.32
C GLU A 133 5.18 19.88 -0.62
N SER A 134 4.63 21.08 -0.78
CA SER A 134 3.39 21.49 -0.13
C SER A 134 2.18 21.54 -1.07
N TYR A 135 2.19 20.77 -2.16
CA TYR A 135 1.17 20.89 -3.20
C TYR A 135 -0.25 20.74 -2.59
N GLY A 136 -1.05 21.82 -2.67
CA GLY A 136 -2.39 21.90 -2.10
C GLY A 136 -2.52 22.45 -0.67
N ASN A 137 -1.42 22.72 0.06
CA ASN A 137 -1.44 23.15 1.46
C ASN A 137 -0.61 24.42 1.77
N GLU A 138 -0.38 25.29 0.78
CA GLU A 138 0.23 26.63 0.97
C GLU A 138 1.54 26.66 1.80
N GLY A 139 2.45 25.70 1.57
CA GLY A 139 3.72 25.63 2.30
C GLY A 139 3.63 25.01 3.69
N ARG A 140 2.47 24.48 4.09
CA ARG A 140 2.25 23.88 5.42
C ARG A 140 2.07 22.37 5.36
N VAL A 141 2.47 21.72 6.45
CA VAL A 141 2.24 20.29 6.66
C VAL A 141 0.79 20.08 7.07
N ASP A 142 0.11 19.15 6.40
CA ASP A 142 -1.24 18.73 6.78
C ASP A 142 -1.18 17.72 7.93
N TYR A 143 -1.11 18.24 9.15
CA TYR A 143 -1.10 17.43 10.38
C TYR A 143 -2.38 16.62 10.57
N PHE A 144 -3.51 17.05 9.98
CA PHE A 144 -4.76 16.29 10.07
C PHE A 144 -4.63 15.00 9.27
N GLN A 145 -4.23 15.10 8.00
CA GLN A 145 -4.03 13.91 7.16
C GLN A 145 -2.87 13.03 7.66
N TRP A 146 -1.82 13.64 8.23
CA TRP A 146 -0.77 12.89 8.90
C TRP A 146 -1.29 12.07 10.09
N THR A 147 -2.15 12.66 10.92
CA THR A 147 -2.76 11.97 12.06
C THR A 147 -3.68 10.84 11.59
N ILE A 148 -4.54 11.11 10.60
CA ILE A 148 -5.44 10.10 10.02
C ILE A 148 -4.65 8.92 9.44
N SER A 149 -3.59 9.18 8.69
CA SER A 149 -2.74 8.11 8.14
C SER A 149 -2.03 7.29 9.23
N THR A 150 -1.55 7.95 10.29
CA THR A 150 -0.93 7.29 11.44
C THR A 150 -1.92 6.39 12.18
N LEU A 151 -3.14 6.88 12.47
CA LEU A 151 -4.16 6.10 13.16
C LEU A 151 -4.60 4.88 12.35
N ASN A 152 -4.80 5.04 11.05
CA ASN A 152 -5.17 3.92 10.18
C ASN A 152 -4.06 2.87 10.09
N LEU A 153 -2.79 3.28 10.06
CA LEU A 153 -1.66 2.34 10.14
C LEU A 153 -1.64 1.57 11.45
N ILE A 154 -1.81 2.27 12.59
CA ILE A 154 -1.85 1.64 13.90
C ILE A 154 -2.99 0.62 13.96
N LEU A 155 -4.18 0.99 13.49
CA LEU A 155 -5.33 0.09 13.41
C LEU A 155 -5.04 -1.13 12.52
N GLY A 156 -4.48 -0.91 11.33
CA GLY A 156 -4.09 -1.99 10.42
C GLY A 156 -3.10 -2.96 11.08
N ILE A 157 -2.07 -2.45 11.76
CA ILE A 157 -1.08 -3.28 12.46
C ILE A 157 -1.72 -4.04 13.63
N ILE A 158 -2.54 -3.38 14.45
CA ILE A 158 -3.22 -4.03 15.58
C ILE A 158 -4.12 -5.16 15.10
N LEU A 159 -4.92 -4.93 14.05
CA LEU A 159 -5.79 -5.94 13.47
C LEU A 159 -4.97 -7.11 12.88
N LEU A 160 -3.87 -6.81 12.17
CA LEU A 160 -3.01 -7.82 11.57
C LEU A 160 -2.33 -8.70 12.63
N VAL A 161 -1.81 -8.11 13.70
CA VAL A 161 -1.15 -8.86 14.79
C VAL A 161 -2.16 -9.69 15.59
N ASN A 162 -3.36 -9.17 15.78
CA ASN A 162 -4.38 -9.80 16.65
C ASN A 162 -5.49 -10.54 15.91
N TYR A 163 -5.35 -10.76 14.59
CA TYR A 163 -6.43 -11.29 13.74
C TYR A 163 -7.05 -12.61 14.26
N LYS A 164 -6.24 -13.53 14.81
CA LYS A 164 -6.73 -14.79 15.40
C LYS A 164 -7.61 -14.54 16.62
N ARG A 165 -7.19 -13.63 17.51
CA ARG A 165 -7.89 -13.31 18.76
C ARG A 165 -9.22 -12.61 18.46
N ILE A 166 -9.20 -11.67 17.51
CA ILE A 166 -10.38 -10.93 17.09
C ILE A 166 -11.39 -11.87 16.41
N ALA A 167 -10.94 -12.74 15.51
CA ALA A 167 -11.83 -13.71 14.86
C ALA A 167 -12.53 -14.65 15.87
N ASN A 168 -11.79 -15.18 16.83
CA ASN A 168 -12.36 -16.04 17.88
C ASN A 168 -13.33 -15.24 18.79
N TRP A 169 -13.06 -13.96 19.04
CA TRP A 169 -13.95 -13.09 19.82
C TRP A 169 -15.28 -12.83 19.09
N ILE A 170 -15.23 -12.60 17.77
CA ILE A 170 -16.43 -12.41 16.92
C ILE A 170 -17.27 -13.69 16.88
N GLU A 171 -16.66 -14.85 16.67
CA GLU A 171 -17.38 -16.14 16.63
C GLU A 171 -18.07 -16.44 17.98
N LYS A 172 -17.37 -16.19 19.10
CA LYS A 172 -17.95 -16.39 20.44
C LYS A 172 -19.17 -15.51 20.68
N ARG A 173 -19.23 -14.30 20.11
CA ARG A 173 -20.40 -13.41 20.20
C ARG A 173 -21.58 -13.92 19.37
N ASN A 174 -21.32 -14.53 18.21
CA ASN A 174 -22.37 -15.06 17.34
C ASN A 174 -23.00 -16.36 17.86
N ASN A 175 -22.26 -17.19 18.61
CA ASN A 175 -22.77 -18.44 19.19
C ASN A 175 -23.49 -18.26 20.55
N VAL A 176 -23.69 -17.01 21.02
CA VAL A 176 -24.38 -16.67 22.29
C VAL A 176 -25.72 -15.97 22.01
N GLY A 177 -26.26 -16.11 20.79
CA GLY A 177 -27.59 -15.64 20.38
C GLY A 177 -28.61 -16.78 20.36
#